data_AF-A0A2N1QHZ8-F1
#
_entry.id   AF-A0A2N1QHZ8-F1
#
_cell.length_a   1.000
_cell.length_b   1.000
_cell.length_c   1.000
_cell.angle_alpha   90.00
_cell.angle_beta   90.00
_cell.angle_gamma   90.00
#
_symmetry.space_group_name_H-M   'P 1'
#
loop_
_entity.id
_entity.type
_entity.pdbx_description
1 polymer ?
#
loop_
_entity_poly.entity_id
_entity_poly.type
_entity_poly.pdbx_seq_one_letter_code
_entity_poly.pdbx_strand_id
1 'polypeptide(L)'
;MPDEIVVFLTNMRVLIRSNHCSFSNRIRNGKSYLEILFDDFGITVKEAWEQIKLLRKQDICIDYRPSYDNNGKAYVFKRIVNGVLAYIKIKIEVAHTGEEVVCISFHKDE
;
A
#
# COMPACT_ATOMS: atom_id res chain seq x y z
N MET A 1 -12.28 -14.09 -17.84
CA MET A 1 -11.19 -13.11 -17.61
C MET A 1 -10.72 -13.24 -16.18
N PRO A 2 -9.41 -13.24 -15.91
CA PRO A 2 -8.90 -13.29 -14.54
C PRO A 2 -9.35 -12.04 -13.78
N ASP A 3 -9.62 -12.21 -12.48
CA ASP A 3 -10.02 -11.14 -11.58
C ASP A 3 -8.89 -10.11 -11.45
N GLU A 4 -9.15 -8.88 -11.88
CA GLU A 4 -8.15 -7.82 -11.98
C GLU A 4 -7.45 -7.54 -10.65
N ILE A 5 -8.18 -7.59 -9.53
CA ILE A 5 -7.60 -7.37 -8.19
C ILE A 5 -6.67 -8.52 -7.81
N VAL A 6 -7.05 -9.76 -8.16
CA VAL A 6 -6.20 -10.93 -7.91
C VAL A 6 -4.92 -10.86 -8.74
N VAL A 7 -5.00 -10.43 -10.00
CA VAL A 7 -3.83 -10.18 -10.84
C VAL A 7 -2.93 -9.10 -10.24
N PHE A 8 -3.52 -7.96 -9.84
CA PHE A 8 -2.79 -6.88 -9.19
C PHE A 8 -2.07 -7.34 -7.92
N LEU A 9 -2.76 -8.02 -7.00
CA LEU A 9 -2.16 -8.54 -5.77
C LEU A 9 -1.06 -9.58 -6.04
N THR A 10 -1.18 -10.34 -7.13
CA THR A 10 -0.14 -11.30 -7.53
C THR A 10 1.11 -10.58 -8.00
N ASN A 11 0.97 -9.60 -8.90
CA ASN A 11 2.09 -8.80 -9.40
C ASN A 11 2.76 -8.00 -8.29
N MET A 12 1.97 -7.37 -7.42
CA MET A 12 2.46 -6.66 -6.23
C MET A 12 3.36 -7.55 -5.36
N ARG A 13 2.93 -8.79 -5.08
CA ARG A 13 3.74 -9.73 -4.27
C ARG A 13 5.05 -10.11 -4.96
N VAL A 14 5.06 -10.26 -6.28
CA VAL A 14 6.29 -10.53 -7.05
C VAL A 14 7.26 -9.37 -6.91
N LEU A 15 6.80 -8.14 -7.15
CA LEU A 15 7.63 -6.93 -7.05
C LEU A 15 8.18 -6.71 -5.64
N ILE A 16 7.36 -6.85 -4.59
CA ILE A 16 7.81 -6.75 -3.19
C ILE A 16 8.89 -7.80 -2.89
N ARG A 17 8.73 -9.05 -3.35
CA ARG A 17 9.74 -10.11 -3.15
C ARG A 17 11.06 -9.80 -3.83
N SER A 18 11.02 -9.13 -4.97
CA SER A 18 12.21 -8.66 -5.69
C SER A 18 12.77 -7.35 -5.14
N ASN A 19 12.21 -6.79 -4.05
CA ASN A 19 12.57 -5.50 -3.46
C ASN A 19 12.29 -4.28 -4.37
N HIS A 20 11.34 -4.42 -5.32
CA HIS A 20 10.84 -3.33 -6.16
C HIS A 20 9.65 -2.65 -5.48
N CYS A 21 9.89 -2.04 -4.33
CA CYS A 21 8.83 -1.47 -3.51
C CYS A 21 9.29 -0.27 -2.69
N SER A 22 8.40 0.69 -2.45
CA SER A 22 8.68 1.91 -1.71
C SER A 22 7.47 2.41 -0.93
N PHE A 23 7.72 3.02 0.23
CA PHE A 23 6.73 3.84 0.92
C PHE A 23 6.70 5.23 0.29
N SER A 24 5.51 5.82 0.22
CA SER A 24 5.36 7.22 -0.13
C SER A 24 6.05 8.09 0.91
N ASN A 25 6.94 8.98 0.47
CA ASN A 25 7.64 9.95 1.31
C ASN A 25 6.74 11.13 1.75
N ARG A 26 5.41 10.98 1.67
CA ARG A 26 4.46 12.02 2.06
C ARG A 26 4.42 12.16 3.57
N ILE A 27 4.62 13.39 4.07
CA ILE A 27 4.35 13.72 5.47
C ILE A 27 2.84 13.85 5.67
N ARG A 28 2.29 13.13 6.65
CA ARG A 28 0.87 13.19 7.03
C ARG A 28 0.76 13.66 8.47
N ASN A 29 0.03 14.76 8.69
CA ASN A 29 -0.17 15.35 10.02
C ASN A 29 1.16 15.58 10.77
N GLY A 30 2.21 15.99 10.06
CA GLY A 30 3.54 16.21 10.62
C GLY A 30 4.40 14.94 10.81
N LYS A 31 3.87 13.75 10.51
CA LYS A 31 4.59 12.47 10.66
C LYS A 31 5.04 11.88 9.32
N SER A 32 6.25 11.34 9.31
CA SER A 32 6.77 10.46 8.27
C SER A 32 6.08 9.09 8.30
N TYR A 33 6.23 8.29 7.24
CA TYR A 33 5.70 6.92 7.26
C TYR A 33 6.33 6.07 8.37
N LEU A 34 7.59 6.31 8.74
CA LEU A 34 8.25 5.59 9.84
C LEU A 34 7.57 5.86 11.18
N GLU A 35 7.32 7.14 11.47
CA GLU A 35 6.62 7.56 12.69
C GLU A 35 5.18 7.06 12.70
N ILE A 36 4.48 7.05 11.56
CA ILE A 36 3.14 6.49 11.46
C ILE A 36 3.16 4.99 11.78
N LEU A 37 4.03 4.20 11.13
CA LEU A 37 4.10 2.76 11.39
C LEU A 37 4.40 2.45 12.86
N PHE A 38 5.30 3.21 13.46
CA PHE A 38 5.69 3.01 14.85
C PHE A 38 4.63 3.52 15.84
N ASP A 39 4.26 4.80 15.78
CA ASP A 39 3.37 5.42 16.75
C ASP A 39 1.93 4.92 16.65
N ASP A 40 1.46 4.70 15.42
CA ASP A 40 0.05 4.41 15.18
C ASP A 40 -0.26 2.92 15.20
N PHE A 41 0.70 2.08 14.80
CA PHE A 41 0.50 0.64 14.65
C PHE A 41 1.46 -0.20 15.49
N GLY A 42 2.54 0.38 16.02
CA GLY A 42 3.56 -0.36 16.77
C GLY A 42 4.28 -1.41 15.92
N ILE A 43 4.52 -1.12 14.64
CA ILE A 43 5.19 -2.05 13.71
C ILE A 43 6.40 -1.42 13.02
N THR A 44 7.32 -2.27 12.61
CA THR A 44 8.46 -1.91 11.75
C THR A 44 8.07 -1.87 10.27
N VAL A 45 8.92 -1.27 9.44
CA VAL A 45 8.79 -1.29 7.98
C VAL A 45 8.69 -2.71 7.43
N LYS A 46 9.48 -3.64 7.98
CA LYS A 46 9.46 -5.05 7.56
C LYS A 46 8.10 -5.69 7.83
N GLU A 47 7.57 -5.51 9.03
CA GLU A 47 6.26 -6.05 9.41
C GLU A 47 5.12 -5.44 8.59
N ALA A 48 5.21 -4.14 8.26
CA ALA A 48 4.25 -3.50 7.37
C ALA A 48 4.22 -4.17 5.98
N TRP A 49 5.37 -4.48 5.39
CA TRP A 49 5.42 -5.24 4.13
C TRP A 49 4.89 -6.67 4.27
N GLU A 50 5.08 -7.33 5.42
CA GLU A 50 4.43 -8.63 5.69
C GLU A 50 2.90 -8.49 5.70
N GLN A 51 2.35 -7.46 6.35
CA GLN A 51 0.91 -7.21 6.34
C GLN A 51 0.38 -6.99 4.91
N ILE A 52 1.13 -6.26 4.09
CA ILE A 52 0.75 -5.96 2.70
C ILE A 52 0.75 -7.22 1.83
N LYS A 53 1.75 -8.09 1.98
CA LYS A 53 1.78 -9.38 1.24
C LYS A 53 0.58 -10.27 1.56
N LEU A 54 0.05 -10.14 2.77
CA LEU A 54 -1.12 -10.88 3.26
C LEU A 54 -2.47 -10.28 2.86
N LEU A 55 -2.50 -9.13 2.15
CA LEU A 55 -3.74 -8.55 1.66
C LEU A 55 -4.46 -9.49 0.70
N ARG A 56 -5.79 -9.51 0.80
CA ARG A 56 -6.69 -10.31 -0.02
C ARG A 56 -7.68 -9.39 -0.72
N LYS A 57 -8.33 -9.91 -1.76
CA LYS A 57 -9.38 -9.17 -2.48
C LYS A 57 -10.48 -8.67 -1.55
N GLN A 58 -10.83 -9.43 -0.51
CA GLN A 58 -11.87 -9.05 0.46
C GLN A 58 -11.50 -7.82 1.31
N ASP A 59 -10.21 -7.49 1.38
CA ASP A 59 -9.74 -6.33 2.14
C ASP A 59 -9.88 -5.03 1.32
N ILE A 60 -10.28 -5.11 0.04
CA ILE A 60 -10.41 -3.95 -0.84
C ILE A 60 -11.54 -3.02 -0.37
N CYS A 61 -11.31 -1.71 -0.48
CA CYS A 61 -12.34 -0.70 -0.28
C CYS A 61 -12.33 0.34 -1.40
N ILE A 62 -13.44 1.06 -1.52
CA ILE A 62 -13.56 2.15 -2.48
C ILE A 62 -12.74 3.33 -1.97
N ASP A 63 -11.85 3.88 -2.80
CA ASP A 63 -11.14 5.12 -2.49
C ASP A 63 -12.15 6.27 -2.43
N TYR A 64 -12.24 6.95 -1.29
CA TYR A 64 -13.13 8.10 -1.12
C TYR A 64 -12.63 9.37 -1.83
N ARG A 65 -11.39 9.37 -2.37
CA ARG A 65 -10.80 10.49 -3.12
C ARG A 65 -10.13 10.02 -4.43
N PRO A 66 -10.92 9.55 -5.41
CA PRO A 66 -10.41 8.99 -6.67
C PRO A 66 -9.76 10.04 -7.60
N SER A 67 -9.91 11.33 -7.32
CA SER A 67 -9.65 12.45 -8.23
C SER A 67 -8.17 12.85 -8.44
N TYR A 68 -7.20 12.13 -7.87
CA TYR A 68 -5.77 12.48 -7.97
C TYR A 68 -4.89 11.46 -8.72
N ASP A 69 -5.47 10.40 -9.27
CA ASP A 69 -4.68 9.34 -9.90
C ASP A 69 -4.43 9.65 -11.39
N ASN A 70 -3.46 10.54 -11.63
CA ASN A 70 -2.80 10.66 -12.93
C ASN A 70 -2.09 9.32 -13.23
N ASN A 71 -2.63 8.54 -14.18
CA ASN A 71 -2.00 7.43 -14.91
C ASN A 71 -1.72 6.07 -14.22
N GLY A 72 -2.17 5.80 -12.99
CA GLY A 72 -1.95 4.49 -12.34
C GLY A 72 -3.20 3.85 -11.76
N LYS A 73 -3.38 2.52 -11.94
CA LYS A 73 -4.39 1.75 -11.20
C LYS A 73 -3.96 1.68 -9.75
N ALA A 74 -4.61 2.48 -8.90
CA ALA A 74 -4.44 2.44 -7.47
C ALA A 74 -5.56 1.61 -6.85
N TYR A 75 -5.21 0.80 -5.86
CA TYR A 75 -6.19 0.09 -5.04
C TYR A 75 -5.99 0.41 -3.57
N VAL A 76 -7.10 0.51 -2.87
CA VAL A 76 -7.12 0.79 -1.44
C VAL A 76 -7.61 -0.45 -0.72
N PHE A 77 -6.93 -0.77 0.37
CA PHE A 77 -7.27 -1.87 1.24
C PHE A 77 -7.39 -1.37 2.67
N LYS A 78 -8.28 -1.99 3.44
CA LYS A 78 -8.40 -1.75 4.88
C LYS A 78 -8.13 -3.04 5.64
N ARG A 79 -7.34 -2.96 6.71
CA ARG A 79 -7.00 -4.12 7.53
C ARG A 79 -6.74 -3.72 8.98
N ILE A 80 -7.13 -4.56 9.92
CA ILE A 80 -6.76 -4.39 11.33
C ILE A 80 -5.30 -4.81 11.53
N VAL A 81 -4.49 -3.91 12.06
CA VAL A 81 -3.09 -4.15 12.43
C VAL A 81 -2.90 -3.67 13.87
N ASN A 82 -2.54 -4.59 14.77
CA ASN A 82 -2.43 -4.34 16.22
C ASN A 82 -3.64 -3.59 16.82
N GLY A 83 -4.85 -3.97 16.40
CA GLY A 83 -6.11 -3.38 16.88
C GLY A 83 -6.51 -2.07 16.21
N VAL A 84 -5.69 -1.54 15.30
CA VAL A 84 -5.94 -0.28 14.59
C VAL A 84 -6.31 -0.55 13.14
N LEU A 85 -7.35 0.12 12.64
CA LEU A 85 -7.75 0.02 11.24
C LEU A 85 -6.77 0.81 10.36
N ALA A 86 -5.97 0.08 9.58
CA ALA A 86 -5.06 0.66 8.61
C ALA A 86 -5.78 0.90 7.28
N TYR A 87 -5.57 2.10 6.72
CA TYR A 87 -5.84 2.45 5.34
C TYR A 87 -4.55 2.30 4.52
N ILE A 88 -4.59 1.45 3.51
CA ILE A 88 -3.42 1.07 2.70
C ILE A 88 -3.73 1.35 1.23
N LYS A 89 -3.17 2.42 0.67
CA LYS A 89 -3.26 2.70 -0.78
C LYS A 89 -2.02 2.15 -1.47
N ILE A 90 -2.21 1.36 -2.52
CA ILE A 90 -1.15 0.68 -3.27
C ILE A 90 -1.27 1.06 -4.74
N LYS A 91 -0.14 1.40 -5.34
CA LYS A 91 0.02 1.64 -6.77
C LYS A 91 1.17 0.80 -7.30
N ILE A 92 1.04 0.34 -8.54
CA ILE A 92 2.18 -0.15 -9.32
C ILE A 92 2.43 0.91 -10.39
N GLU A 93 3.61 1.52 -10.32
CA GLU A 93 4.03 2.60 -11.22
C GLU A 93 5.28 2.16 -11.98
N VAL A 94 5.44 2.65 -13.20
CA VAL A 94 6.67 2.45 -13.99
C VAL A 94 7.62 3.59 -13.65
N ALA A 95 8.75 3.26 -13.03
CA ALA A 95 9.81 4.22 -12.73
C ALA A 95 10.42 4.80 -14.01
N HIS A 96 11.19 5.88 -13.88
CA HIS A 96 11.91 6.47 -15.02
C HIS A 96 12.90 5.51 -15.69
N THR A 97 13.33 4.45 -14.98
CA THR A 97 14.16 3.36 -15.50
C THR A 97 13.39 2.37 -16.38
N GLY A 98 12.06 2.48 -16.45
CA GLY A 98 11.18 1.52 -17.11
C GLY A 98 10.78 0.34 -16.23
N GLU A 99 11.26 0.28 -14.99
CA GLU A 99 10.96 -0.80 -14.05
C GLU A 99 9.67 -0.54 -13.28
N GLU A 100 8.87 -1.58 -13.07
CA GLU A 100 7.69 -1.48 -12.20
C GLU A 100 8.10 -1.46 -10.72
N VAL A 101 7.45 -0.59 -9.95
CA VAL A 101 7.66 -0.43 -8.51
C VAL A 101 6.32 -0.36 -7.79
N VAL A 102 6.21 -1.07 -6.68
CA VAL A 102 5.06 -0.98 -5.77
C VAL A 102 5.23 0.22 -4.85
N CYS A 103 4.42 1.25 -5.02
CA CYS A 103 4.37 2.43 -4.17
C CYS A 103 3.18 2.34 -3.21
N ILE A 104 3.41 2.55 -1.92
CA ILE A 104 2.34 2.46 -0.91
C ILE A 104 2.18 3.71 -0.05
N SER A 105 0.97 3.95 0.43
CA SER A 105 0.69 4.80 1.57
C SER A 105 0.00 3.96 2.64
N PHE A 106 0.44 4.07 3.89
CA PHE A 106 -0.04 3.30 5.02
C PHE A 106 -0.29 4.25 6.18
N HIS A 107 -1.52 4.40 6.63
CA HIS A 107 -1.88 5.26 7.76
C HIS A 107 -3.16 4.79 8.43
N LYS A 108 -3.52 5.35 9.60
CA LYS A 108 -4.81 5.06 10.25
C LYS A 108 -5.96 5.48 9.33
N ASP A 109 -7.01 4.67 9.33
CA ASP A 109 -8.29 5.06 8.72
C ASP A 109 -8.88 6.22 9.55
N GLU A 110 -9.09 7.37 8.90
CA GLU A 110 -9.63 8.60 9.49
C GLU A 110 -11.14 8.71 9.24
#